data_AF-A0A7J8IDJ7-F1
#
_entry.id   AF-A0A7J8IDJ7-F1
#
_cell.length_a   1.000
_cell.length_b   1.000
_cell.length_c   1.000
_cell.angle_alpha   90.00
_cell.angle_beta   90.00
_cell.angle_gamma   90.00
#
_symmetry.space_group_name_H-M   'P 1'
#
loop_
_entity.id
_entity.type
_entity.pdbx_description
1 polymer ?
#
loop_
_entity_poly.entity_id
_entity_poly.type
_entity_poly.pdbx_seq_one_letter_code
_entity_poly.pdbx_strand_id
1 'polypeptide(L)'
;MPEFLRLLAAVQQSHLENLCEANKQHVRCQKCLEFGHWTYECTGKRKYLHRPSRTAELKKALKEKENRLLLQQRESGRERERETST
;
A
#
# COMPACT_ATOMS: atom_id res chain seq x y z
N MET A 1 -5.55 23.24 -47.04
CA MET A 1 -6.28 23.53 -45.77
C MET A 1 -7.09 22.35 -45.20
N PRO A 2 -7.76 21.47 -45.96
CA PRO A 2 -8.54 20.36 -45.35
C PRO A 2 -7.67 19.22 -44.81
N GLU A 3 -6.51 18.93 -45.41
CA GLU A 3 -5.62 17.87 -44.91
C GLU A 3 -4.96 18.21 -43.57
N PHE A 4 -4.60 19.47 -43.37
CA PHE A 4 -4.01 19.93 -42.11
C PHE A 4 -5.00 19.75 -40.94
N LEU A 5 -6.29 20.01 -41.18
CA LEU A 5 -7.34 19.81 -40.19
C LEU A 5 -7.58 18.32 -39.89
N ARG A 6 -7.44 17.44 -40.89
CA ARG A 6 -7.51 15.97 -40.70
C ARG A 6 -6.34 15.44 -39.87
N LEU A 7 -5.12 15.93 -40.12
CA LEU A 7 -3.95 15.55 -39.34
C LEU A 7 -4.08 16.00 -37.87
N LEU A 8 -4.53 17.23 -37.63
CA LEU A 8 -4.78 17.73 -36.27
C LEU A 8 -5.84 16.90 -35.55
N ALA A 9 -6.95 16.55 -36.21
CA ALA A 9 -7.98 15.72 -35.63
C ALA A 9 -7.47 14.31 -35.28
N ALA A 10 -6.65 13.69 -36.15
CA ALA A 10 -6.05 12.38 -35.89
C ALA A 10 -5.05 12.40 -34.71
N VAL A 11 -4.23 13.46 -34.61
CA VAL A 11 -3.33 13.67 -33.47
C VAL A 11 -4.10 13.91 -32.18
N GLN A 12 -5.21 14.64 -32.24
CA GLN A 12 -6.03 14.90 -31.06
C GLN A 12 -6.80 13.65 -30.60
N GLN A 13 -7.24 12.80 -31.54
CA GLN A 13 -7.83 11.49 -31.25
C GLN A 13 -6.83 10.55 -30.57
N SER A 14 -5.61 10.43 -31.10
CA SER A 14 -4.58 9.58 -30.48
C SER A 14 -4.17 10.06 -29.08
N HIS A 15 -4.13 11.39 -28.86
CA HIS A 15 -3.87 11.94 -27.54
C HIS A 15 -4.97 11.57 -26.52
N LEU A 16 -6.23 11.52 -26.95
CA LEU A 16 -7.37 11.17 -26.09
C LEU A 16 -7.41 9.67 -25.76
N GLU A 17 -7.06 8.81 -26.73
CA GLU A 17 -6.92 7.36 -26.53
C GLU A 17 -5.81 7.05 -25.52
N ASN A 18 -4.66 7.70 -25.64
CA ASN A 18 -3.55 7.58 -24.69
C ASN A 18 -3.95 8.01 -23.26
N LEU A 19 -4.78 9.05 -23.13
CA LEU A 19 -5.29 9.50 -21.82
C LEU A 19 -6.25 8.48 -21.19
N CYS A 20 -7.12 7.85 -22.00
CA CYS A 20 -8.02 6.78 -21.54
C CYS A 20 -7.23 5.54 -21.10
N GLU A 21 -6.24 5.12 -21.88
CA GLU A 21 -5.39 3.98 -21.60
C GLU A 21 -4.55 4.21 -20.33
N ALA A 22 -3.98 5.41 -20.17
CA ALA A 22 -3.32 5.80 -18.94
C ALA A 22 -4.25 5.77 -17.72
N ASN A 23 -5.52 6.15 -17.88
CA ASN A 23 -6.50 6.10 -16.80
C ASN A 23 -6.77 4.66 -16.34
N LYS A 24 -6.84 3.70 -17.27
CA LYS A 24 -6.99 2.26 -16.96
C LYS A 24 -5.77 1.68 -16.25
N GLN A 25 -4.56 2.20 -16.50
CA GLN A 25 -3.36 1.74 -15.79
C GLN A 25 -3.34 2.14 -14.31
N HIS A 26 -4.00 3.24 -13.94
CA HIS A 26 -4.03 3.70 -12.54
C HIS A 26 -5.15 3.07 -11.70
N VAL A 27 -6.21 2.54 -12.31
CA VAL A 27 -7.30 1.96 -11.54
C VAL A 27 -6.85 0.66 -10.86
N ARG A 28 -7.04 0.60 -9.54
CA ARG A 28 -6.84 -0.60 -8.73
C ARG A 28 -8.15 -1.36 -8.61
N CYS A 29 -8.16 -2.62 -9.00
CA CYS A 29 -9.31 -3.48 -8.85
C CYS A 29 -9.56 -3.87 -7.38
N GLN A 30 -10.76 -3.60 -6.85
CA GLN A 30 -11.12 -3.96 -5.46
C GLN A 30 -11.19 -5.48 -5.20
N LYS A 31 -11.39 -6.31 -6.24
CA LYS A 31 -11.50 -7.79 -6.10
C LYS A 31 -10.14 -8.46 -5.95
N CYS A 32 -9.20 -8.18 -6.85
CA CYS A 32 -7.89 -8.85 -6.88
C CYS A 32 -6.74 -7.96 -6.38
N LEU A 33 -6.98 -6.65 -6.19
CA LEU A 33 -6.00 -5.63 -5.79
C LEU A 33 -4.90 -5.33 -6.83
N GLU A 34 -5.04 -5.84 -8.05
CA GLU A 34 -4.15 -5.55 -9.18
C GLU A 34 -4.57 -4.28 -9.94
N PHE A 35 -3.63 -3.70 -10.68
CA PHE A 35 -3.86 -2.53 -11.54
C PHE A 35 -4.25 -2.93 -12.98
N GLY A 36 -4.80 -2.01 -13.74
CA GLY A 36 -5.01 -2.19 -15.19
C GLY A 36 -6.43 -2.56 -15.61
N HIS A 37 -7.36 -2.77 -14.67
CA HIS A 37 -8.75 -3.11 -15.01
C HIS A 37 -9.75 -2.67 -13.96
N TRP A 38 -10.99 -2.44 -14.41
CA TRP A 38 -12.11 -2.14 -13.54
C TRP A 38 -12.67 -3.41 -12.89
N THR A 39 -13.33 -3.24 -11.74
CA THR A 39 -13.90 -4.36 -10.96
C THR A 39 -14.93 -5.20 -11.72
N TYR A 40 -15.58 -4.66 -12.75
CA TYR A 40 -16.55 -5.38 -13.58
C TYR A 40 -15.89 -6.36 -14.55
N GLU A 41 -14.71 -6.04 -15.09
CA GLU A 41 -13.95 -6.89 -16.02
C GLU A 41 -13.09 -7.93 -15.28
N CYS A 42 -12.99 -7.83 -13.96
CA CYS A 42 -12.13 -8.69 -13.16
C CYS A 42 -12.63 -10.15 -13.16
N THR A 43 -11.88 -11.03 -13.82
CA THR A 43 -12.05 -12.49 -13.85
C THR A 43 -11.35 -13.21 -12.68
N GLY A 44 -10.54 -12.49 -11.90
CA GLY A 44 -9.81 -13.04 -10.76
C GLY A 44 -10.71 -13.41 -9.57
N LYS A 45 -10.29 -14.42 -8.79
CA LYS A 45 -10.90 -14.74 -7.50
C LYS A 45 -10.58 -13.65 -6.47
N ARG A 46 -11.49 -13.39 -5.52
CA ARG A 46 -11.27 -12.42 -4.45
C ARG A 46 -10.09 -12.86 -3.57
N LYS A 47 -9.06 -12.03 -3.48
CA LYS A 47 -7.92 -12.27 -2.58
C LYS A 47 -8.33 -11.84 -1.17
N TYR A 48 -8.52 -12.80 -0.27
CA TYR A 48 -8.74 -12.47 1.14
C TYR A 48 -7.40 -12.11 1.79
N LEU A 49 -7.17 -10.82 2.01
CA LEU A 49 -6.11 -10.38 2.90
C LEU A 49 -6.62 -10.51 4.34
N HIS A 50 -5.88 -11.19 5.21
CA HIS A 50 -6.22 -11.25 6.62
C HIS A 50 -6.22 -9.85 7.23
N ARG A 51 -7.39 -9.38 7.67
CA ARG A 51 -7.52 -8.13 8.42
C ARG A 51 -7.54 -8.44 9.91
N PRO A 52 -6.56 -7.99 10.70
CA PRO A 52 -6.58 -8.20 12.14
C PRO A 52 -7.78 -7.46 12.76
N SER A 53 -8.36 -8.05 13.80
CA SER A 53 -9.39 -7.36 14.57
C SER A 53 -8.77 -6.21 15.36
N ARG A 54 -9.58 -5.19 15.68
CA ARG A 54 -9.15 -4.06 16.53
C ARG A 54 -8.57 -4.53 17.87
N THR A 55 -9.09 -5.63 18.42
CA THR A 55 -8.57 -6.24 19.65
C THR A 55 -7.22 -6.94 19.43
N ALA A 56 -7.00 -7.57 18.27
CA ALA A 56 -5.70 -8.15 17.92
C ALA A 56 -4.63 -7.07 17.73
N GLU A 57 -4.98 -5.95 17.10
CA GLU A 57 -4.10 -4.78 16.99
C GLU A 57 -3.75 -4.21 18.36
N LEU A 58 -4.76 -4.02 19.23
CA LEU A 58 -4.54 -3.52 20.58
C LEU A 58 -3.64 -4.46 21.40
N LYS A 59 -3.86 -5.78 21.34
CA LYS A 59 -3.01 -6.77 22.01
C LYS A 59 -1.56 -6.70 21.53
N LYS A 60 -1.34 -6.54 20.22
CA LYS A 60 0.01 -6.36 19.66
C LYS A 60 0.68 -5.10 20.23
N ALA A 61 -0.04 -3.98 20.25
CA ALA A 61 0.48 -2.72 20.78
C ALA A 61 0.81 -2.79 22.28
N LEU A 62 -0.01 -3.48 23.08
CA LEU A 62 0.25 -3.68 24.50
C LEU A 62 1.48 -4.55 24.74
N LYS A 63 1.61 -5.66 24.00
CA LYS A 63 2.78 -6.55 24.08
C LYS A 63 4.08 -5.85 23.68
N GLU A 64 4.02 -4.97 22.69
CA GLU A 64 5.17 -4.17 22.27
C GLU A 64 5.62 -3.18 23.34
N LYS A 65 4.67 -2.52 24.03
CA LYS A 65 4.96 -1.64 25.16
C LYS A 65 5.61 -2.39 26.33
N GLU A 66 5.08 -3.56 26.68
CA GLU A 66 5.63 -4.41 27.73
C GLU A 66 7.07 -4.83 27.41
N ASN A 67 7.32 -5.30 26.19
CA ASN A 67 8.65 -5.70 25.76
C ASN A 67 9.65 -4.53 25.83
N ARG A 68 9.22 -3.32 25.45
CA ARG A 68 10.04 -2.11 25.56
C ARG A 68 10.42 -1.80 27.01
N LEU A 69 9.48 -1.93 27.95
CA LEU A 69 9.75 -1.72 29.38
C LEU A 69 10.72 -2.77 29.93
N LEU A 70 10.56 -4.04 29.55
CA LEU A 70 11.46 -5.12 29.95
C LEU A 70 12.89 -4.92 29.44
N LEU A 71 13.05 -4.41 28.20
CA LEU A 71 14.36 -4.05 27.65
C LEU A 71 15.01 -2.92 28.45
N GLN A 72 14.28 -1.86 28.76
CA GLN A 72 14.76 -0.75 29.60
C GLN A 72 15.17 -1.22 31.00
N GLN A 73 14.40 -2.13 31.60
CA GLN A 73 14.75 -2.71 32.90
C GLN A 73 16.04 -3.53 32.83
N ARG A 74 16.21 -4.37 31.79
CA ARG A 74 17.46 -5.13 31.58
C ARG A 74 18.66 -4.23 31.35
N GLU A 75 18.50 -3.13 30.62
CA GLU A 75 19.56 -2.13 30.41
C GLU A 75 19.95 -1.45 31.74
N SER A 76 18.96 -1.00 32.52
CA SER A 76 19.19 -0.42 33.85
C SER A 76 19.80 -1.40 34.87
N GLY A 77 19.57 -2.70 34.70
CA GLY A 77 20.19 -3.74 35.52
C GLY A 77 21.66 -3.93 35.16
N ARG A 78 21.97 -3.96 33.87
CA ARG A 78 23.34 -4.06 33.35
C ARG A 78 24.20 -2.84 33.69
N GLU A 79 23.62 -1.64 33.70
CA GLU A 79 24.30 -0.42 34.14
C GLU A 79 24.67 -0.49 35.62
N ARG A 80 23.73 -0.89 36.49
CA ARG A 80 23.98 -1.07 37.93
C ARG A 80 25.06 -2.11 38.22
N GLU A 81 25.04 -3.25 37.52
CA GLU A 81 26.07 -4.29 37.67
C GLU A 81 27.48 -3.77 37.29
N ARG A 82 27.57 -2.92 36.26
CA ARG A 82 28.82 -2.29 35.81
C ARG A 82 29.33 -1.22 36.78
N GLU A 83 28.43 -0.47 37.42
CA GLU A 83 28.77 0.51 38.47
C GLU A 83 29.23 -0.17 39.77
N THR A 84 28.68 -1.34 40.12
CA THR A 84 29.08 -2.08 41.34
C THR A 84 30.41 -2.83 41.22
N SER A 85 30.97 -2.93 40.01
CA SER A 85 32.21 -3.66 39.73
C SER A 85 33.42 -2.76 39.45
N THR A 86 33.28 -1.45 39.60
CA THR A 86 34.37 -0.45 39.69
C THR A 86 34.56 -0.03 41.14
#